data_AF-A0A4R0KU11-F1
#
_entry.id   AF-A0A4R0KU11-F1
#
_cell.length_a   1.000
_cell.length_b   1.000
_cell.length_c   1.000
_cell.angle_alpha   90.00
_cell.angle_beta   90.00
_cell.angle_gamma   90.00
#
_symmetry.space_group_name_H-M   'P 1'
#
loop_
_entity.id
_entity.type
_entity.pdbx_description
1 polymer ?
#
loop_
_entity_poly.entity_id
_entity_poly.type
_entity_poly.pdbx_seq_one_letter_code
_entity_poly.pdbx_strand_id
1 'polypeptide(L)'
;MVAVVTILFAFPLGFFLRNRLAAYVAYIAIFAYSFTFQTLYLLRAWVGDSTQAFPADPETLPLGYLAVTGGIYVVGFLLVACGHHIGSKRRSRSTAVDLDPAH
;
A
#
# COMPACT_ATOMS: atom_id res chain seq x y z
N MET A 1 -11.88 -1.23 -0.44
CA MET A 1 -11.02 -2.01 -1.36
C MET A 1 -9.55 -1.66 -1.20
N VAL A 2 -9.14 -0.40 -1.36
CA VAL A 2 -7.72 -0.01 -1.24
C VAL A 2 -7.11 -0.42 0.10
N ALA A 3 -7.75 -0.16 1.25
CA ALA A 3 -7.22 -0.56 2.56
C ALA A 3 -6.95 -2.07 2.72
N VAL A 4 -7.81 -2.92 2.14
CA VAL A 4 -7.65 -4.38 2.20
C VAL A 4 -6.45 -4.83 1.35
N VAL A 5 -6.31 -4.26 0.15
CA VAL A 5 -5.15 -4.51 -0.72
C VAL A 5 -3.87 -3.99 -0.08
N THR A 6 -3.93 -2.81 0.54
CA THR A 6 -2.81 -2.21 1.26
C THR A 6 -2.33 -3.15 2.37
N ILE A 7 -3.21 -3.68 3.21
CA ILE A 7 -2.81 -4.56 4.31
C ILE A 7 -2.29 -5.91 3.78
N LEU A 8 -2.99 -6.52 2.83
CA LEU A 8 -2.65 -7.84 2.29
C LEU A 8 -1.35 -7.84 1.49
N PHE A 9 -1.06 -6.77 0.74
CA PHE A 9 0.09 -6.75 -0.16
C PHE A 9 1.28 -5.95 0.37
N ALA A 10 1.09 -4.88 1.15
CA ALA A 10 2.21 -4.05 1.61
C ALA A 10 3.23 -4.84 2.45
N PHE A 11 2.74 -5.67 3.37
CA PHE A 11 3.61 -6.45 4.25
C PHE A 11 4.40 -7.55 3.52
N PRO A 12 3.77 -8.45 2.72
CA PRO A 12 4.52 -9.46 2.00
C PRO A 12 5.42 -8.89 0.91
N LEU A 13 5.07 -7.78 0.25
CA LEU A 13 5.97 -7.13 -0.71
C LEU A 13 7.26 -6.63 -0.04
N GLY A 14 7.13 -5.94 1.10
CA GLY A 14 8.27 -5.47 1.87
C GLY A 14 9.14 -6.62 2.36
N PHE A 15 8.52 -7.74 2.76
CA PHE A 15 9.21 -8.91 3.29
C PHE A 15 9.95 -9.75 2.22
N PHE A 16 9.33 -9.98 1.06
CA PHE A 16 9.89 -10.90 0.05
C PHE A 16 10.95 -10.23 -0.84
N LEU A 17 10.75 -8.95 -1.22
CA LEU A 17 11.62 -8.27 -2.17
C LEU A 17 12.94 -7.82 -1.53
N ARG A 18 14.05 -8.21 -2.15
CA ARG A 18 15.41 -7.84 -1.73
C ARG A 18 15.76 -6.38 -2.05
N ASN A 19 15.17 -5.81 -3.10
CA ASN A 19 15.41 -4.43 -3.53
C ASN A 19 14.32 -3.49 -3.01
N ARG A 20 14.72 -2.47 -2.23
CA ARG A 20 13.83 -1.45 -1.66
C ARG A 20 13.03 -0.70 -2.72
N LEU A 21 13.68 -0.31 -3.81
CA LEU A 21 13.02 0.44 -4.88
C LEU A 21 11.95 -0.41 -5.58
N ALA A 22 12.23 -1.69 -5.82
CA ALA A 22 11.28 -2.60 -6.42
C ALA A 22 10.04 -2.81 -5.52
N ALA A 23 10.25 -2.91 -4.18
CA ALA A 23 9.15 -3.02 -3.23
C ALA A 23 8.25 -1.76 -3.22
N TYR A 24 8.85 -0.56 -3.24
CA TYR A 24 8.09 0.68 -3.32
C TYR A 24 7.36 0.84 -4.65
N VAL A 25 8.02 0.59 -5.78
CA VAL A 25 7.40 0.71 -7.12
C VAL A 25 6.23 -0.25 -7.26
N ALA A 26 6.39 -1.50 -6.84
CA ALA A 26 5.31 -2.47 -6.94
C ALA A 26 4.16 -2.17 -5.96
N TYR A 27 4.44 -1.63 -4.77
CA TYR A 27 3.40 -1.11 -3.88
C TYR A 27 2.64 0.05 -4.51
N ILE A 28 3.34 1.02 -5.10
CA ILE A 28 2.72 2.16 -5.81
C ILE A 28 1.85 1.67 -6.97
N ALA A 29 2.32 0.71 -7.76
CA ALA A 29 1.56 0.17 -8.89
C ALA A 29 0.25 -0.51 -8.44
N ILE A 30 0.32 -1.36 -7.40
CA ILE A 30 -0.86 -2.04 -6.83
C ILE A 30 -1.83 -1.03 -6.20
N PHE A 31 -1.29 -0.04 -5.49
CA PHE A 31 -2.10 1.02 -4.88
C PHE A 31 -2.80 1.85 -5.95
N ALA A 32 -2.08 2.28 -7.00
CA ALA A 32 -2.63 3.04 -8.11
C ALA A 32 -3.73 2.26 -8.85
N TYR A 33 -3.50 0.98 -9.14
CA TYR A 33 -4.52 0.11 -9.74
C TYR A 33 -5.78 0.05 -8.87
N SER A 34 -5.62 -0.22 -7.57
CA SER A 34 -6.74 -0.32 -6.63
C SER A 34 -7.50 1.00 -6.49
N PHE A 35 -6.79 2.13 -6.46
CA PHE A 35 -7.35 3.46 -6.40
C PHE A 35 -8.17 3.80 -7.64
N THR A 36 -7.68 3.46 -8.83
CA THR A 36 -8.39 3.66 -10.11
C THR A 36 -9.72 2.90 -10.12
N PHE A 37 -9.71 1.61 -9.78
CA PHE A 37 -10.94 0.81 -9.73
C PHE A 37 -11.88 1.26 -8.62
N GLN A 38 -11.37 1.61 -7.44
CA GLN A 38 -12.21 2.14 -6.37
C GLN A 38 -12.90 3.44 -6.79
N THR A 39 -12.17 4.35 -7.44
CA THR A 39 -12.72 5.62 -7.91
C THR A 39 -13.80 5.39 -8.97
N LEU A 40 -13.61 4.43 -9.90
CA LEU A 40 -14.64 4.03 -10.87
C LEU A 40 -15.91 3.49 -10.19
N TYR A 41 -15.78 2.64 -9.17
CA TYR A 41 -16.94 2.13 -8.43
C TYR A 41 -17.68 3.23 -7.66
N LEU A 42 -16.94 4.15 -7.04
CA LEU A 42 -17.52 5.29 -6.33
C LEU A 42 -18.20 6.27 -7.28
N LEU A 43 -17.61 6.52 -8.46
CA LEU A 43 -18.21 7.36 -9.49
C LEU A 43 -19.50 6.73 -10.04
N ARG A 44 -19.48 5.41 -10.31
CA ARG A 44 -20.68 4.68 -10.70
C ARG A 44 -21.77 4.73 -9.63
N ALA A 45 -21.39 4.63 -8.34
CA ALA A 45 -22.34 4.73 -7.24
C ALA A 45 -22.91 6.14 -7.10
N TRP A 46 -22.11 7.18 -7.34
CA TRP A 46 -22.54 8.57 -7.32
C TRP A 46 -23.56 8.89 -8.43
N VAL A 47 -23.39 8.33 -9.63
CA VAL A 47 -24.39 8.38 -10.71
C VAL A 47 -25.72 7.71 -10.29
N GLY A 48 -25.67 6.78 -9.34
CA GLY A 48 -26.85 6.13 -8.75
C GLY A 48 -27.37 6.79 -7.46
N ASP A 49 -27.19 8.11 -7.30
CA ASP A 49 -27.61 8.93 -6.14
C ASP A 49 -26.87 8.67 -4.81
N SER A 50 -25.73 7.96 -4.81
CA SER A 50 -24.94 7.77 -3.59
C SER A 50 -24.00 8.94 -3.29
N THR A 51 -24.20 9.62 -2.16
CA THR A 51 -23.37 10.76 -1.70
C THR A 51 -22.28 10.38 -0.70
N GLN A 52 -22.05 9.07 -0.51
CA GLN A 52 -21.12 8.53 0.50
C GLN A 52 -19.65 8.97 0.30
N ALA A 53 -19.21 9.19 -0.94
CA ALA A 53 -17.83 9.53 -1.27
C ALA A 53 -17.66 10.85 -2.02
N PHE A 54 -18.65 11.22 -2.83
CA PHE A 54 -18.70 12.49 -3.54
C PHE A 54 -19.91 13.28 -3.04
N PRO A 55 -19.73 14.54 -2.62
CA PRO A 55 -20.84 15.41 -2.28
C PRO A 55 -21.86 15.51 -3.43
N ALA A 56 -23.14 15.72 -3.08
CA ALA A 56 -24.16 16.02 -4.09
C ALA A 56 -23.90 17.39 -4.74
N ASP A 57 -23.23 18.29 -4.03
CA ASP A 57 -22.95 19.64 -4.49
C ASP A 57 -21.61 19.67 -5.27
N PRO A 58 -21.63 19.96 -6.58
CA PRO A 58 -20.44 19.87 -7.45
C PRO A 58 -19.30 20.81 -7.07
N GLU A 59 -19.62 21.90 -6.37
CA GLU A 59 -18.66 22.93 -5.92
C GLU A 59 -17.88 22.48 -4.67
N THR A 60 -18.38 21.48 -3.93
CA THR A 60 -17.67 20.96 -2.76
C THR A 60 -16.61 19.93 -3.14
N LEU A 61 -15.35 20.29 -2.91
CA LEU A 61 -14.23 19.37 -3.06
C LEU A 61 -14.35 18.20 -2.07
N PRO A 62 -14.18 16.94 -2.51
CA PRO A 62 -14.28 15.75 -1.67
C PRO A 62 -13.02 15.55 -0.82
N LEU A 63 -12.69 16.53 0.02
CA LEU A 63 -11.49 16.55 0.87
C LEU A 63 -11.45 15.37 1.84
N GLY A 64 -12.60 14.88 2.30
CA GLY A 64 -12.70 13.69 3.16
C GLY A 64 -12.20 12.42 2.47
N TYR A 65 -12.60 12.19 1.21
CA TYR A 65 -12.12 11.04 0.43
C TYR A 65 -10.62 11.15 0.15
N LEU A 66 -10.14 12.35 -0.17
CA LEU A 66 -8.71 12.62 -0.39
C LEU A 66 -7.90 12.35 0.88
N ALA A 67 -8.36 12.82 2.04
CA ALA A 67 -7.71 12.63 3.32
C ALA A 67 -7.66 11.14 3.71
N VAL A 68 -8.75 10.40 3.55
CA VAL A 68 -8.80 8.96 3.84
C VAL A 68 -7.88 8.18 2.90
N THR A 69 -7.92 8.48 1.60
CA THR A 69 -7.07 7.83 0.60
C THR A 69 -5.60 8.10 0.86
N GLY A 70 -5.25 9.36 1.13
CA GLY A 70 -3.89 9.76 1.49
C GLY A 70 -3.40 9.08 2.77
N GLY A 71 -4.25 8.98 3.78
CA GLY A 71 -3.96 8.26 5.01
C GLY A 71 -3.64 6.79 4.77
N ILE A 72 -4.46 6.09 3.97
CA ILE A 72 -4.22 4.68 3.62
C ILE A 72 -2.90 4.52 2.84
N TYR A 73 -2.60 5.45 1.92
CA TYR A 73 -1.34 5.44 1.18
C TYR A 73 -0.12 5.50 2.12
N VAL A 74 -0.14 6.43 3.07
CA VAL A 74 0.93 6.60 4.06
C VAL A 74 1.06 5.36 4.95
N VAL A 75 -0.07 4.82 5.43
CA VAL A 75 -0.06 3.61 6.26
C VAL A 75 0.56 2.43 5.52
N GLY A 76 0.20 2.21 4.26
CA GLY A 76 0.81 1.13 3.48
C GLY A 76 2.28 1.34 3.17
N PHE A 77 2.70 2.59 2.94
CA PHE A 77 4.11 2.91 2.77
C PHE A 77 4.92 2.55 4.03
N LEU A 78 4.37 2.85 5.22
CA LEU A 78 4.97 2.44 6.49
C LEU A 78 5.00 0.92 6.66
N LEU A 79 3.94 0.20 6.26
CA LEU A 79 3.94 -1.27 6.29
C LEU A 79 5.01 -1.88 5.38
N VAL A 80 5.21 -1.34 4.17
CA VAL A 80 6.28 -1.78 3.26
C VAL A 80 7.65 -1.55 3.90
N ALA A 81 7.87 -0.37 4.47
CA ALA A 81 9.12 -0.02 5.14
C ALA A 81 9.40 -0.94 6.35
N CYS A 82 8.39 -1.21 7.18
CA CYS A 82 8.49 -2.14 8.30
C CYS A 82 8.77 -3.58 7.84
N GLY A 83 8.04 -4.07 6.83
CA GLY A 83 8.23 -5.41 6.26
C GLY A 83 9.65 -5.59 5.71
N HIS A 84 10.17 -4.57 5.03
CA HIS A 84 11.53 -4.59 4.50
C HIS A 84 12.59 -4.56 5.62
N HIS A 85 12.39 -3.75 6.66
CA HIS A 85 13.32 -3.69 7.80
C HIS A 85 13.39 -5.04 8.55
N ILE A 86 12.25 -5.72 8.70
CA ILE A 86 12.19 -7.07 9.29
C ILE A 86 12.86 -8.10 8.37
N GLY A 87 12.58 -8.04 7.07
CA GLY A 87 13.18 -8.92 6.06
C GLY A 87 14.70 -8.77 5.96
N SER A 88 15.22 -7.53 6.00
CA SER A 88 16.66 -7.26 5.99
C SER A 88 17.34 -7.75 7.26
N LYS A 89 16.73 -7.54 8.44
CA LYS A 89 17.25 -8.07 9.72
C LYS A 89 17.35 -9.59 9.71
N ARG A 90 16.33 -10.31 9.22
CA ARG A 90 16.38 -11.78 9.13
C ARG A 90 17.42 -12.26 8.13
N ARG A 91 17.54 -11.60 6.97
CA ARG A 91 18.47 -12.01 5.93
C ARG A 91 19.93 -11.78 6.34
N SER A 92 20.25 -10.65 6.99
CA SER A 92 21.58 -10.42 7.58
C SER A 92 21.93 -11.42 8.69
N ARG A 93 20.94 -11.88 9.46
CA ARG A 93 21.14 -12.93 10.47
C ARG A 93 21.42 -14.29 9.83
N SER A 94 20.83 -14.59 8.67
CA SER A 94 21.08 -15.83 7.94
C SER A 94 22.47 -15.88 7.32
N THR A 95 23.01 -14.75 6.84
CA THR A 95 24.37 -14.70 6.28
C THR A 95 25.45 -14.76 7.37
N ALA A 96 25.15 -14.31 8.59
CA ALA A 96 26.10 -14.33 9.71
C ALA A 96 26.32 -15.74 10.29
N VAL A 97 25.43 -16.71 10.00
CA VAL A 97 25.53 -18.09 10.49
C VAL A 97 26.44 -18.96 9.59
N ASP A 98 26.81 -18.47 8.39
CA ASP A 98 27.58 -19.23 7.38
C ASP A 98 29.09 -18.90 7.40
N LEU A 99 29.63 -18.53 8.57
CA LEU A 99 31.05 -18.17 8.74
C LEU A 99 31.72 -18.93 9.89
N ASP A 100 31.32 -20.17 10.16
CA ASP A 100 32.21 -21.12 10.85
C ASP A 100 33.02 -21.85 9.76
N PRO A 101 34.23 -21.39 9.41
CA PRO A 101 35.14 -22.21 8.63
C PRO A 101 35.50 -23.41 9.49
N ALA A 102 35.07 -24.60 9.05
CA ALA A 102 35.57 -25.85 9.59
C ALA A 102 37.09 -25.91 9.34
N HIS A 103 37.84 -25.55 10.38
CA HIS A 103 39.28 -25.78 10.49
C HIS A 103 39.56 -27.18 11.03
#